data_AF-A0A7J6BE64-F1
#
_entry.id   AF-A0A7J6BE64-F1
#
_cell.length_a   1.000
_cell.length_b   1.000
_cell.length_c   1.000
_cell.angle_alpha   90.00
_cell.angle_beta   90.00
_cell.angle_gamma   90.00
#
_symmetry.space_group_name_H-M   'P 1'
#
loop_
_entity.id
_entity.type
_entity.pdbx_description
1 polymer ?
#
loop_
_entity_poly.entity_id
_entity_poly.type
_entity_poly.pdbx_seq_one_letter_code
_entity_poly.pdbx_strand_id
1 'polypeptide(L)'
;MRIRTRVMSLGHFSSTPSPRILELARPRESKTVWLTTPEKVTWGNQETIWSPSRTALIAVPTTRILALSQPKKDLSALSQDQLRKKPEGIEEAKKRSACVPSSTAQYEHVARLANPNVRQRRTQAVSPVVQNAVASPRILQLAQPRHTHPEYKSNRQMVETCISCAAKSAQASPRLEQLCVPKVRESKLFYQLGHPESTIRPVSKGARKATASTRVRELSIPKSYIPP
;
A
#
# COMPACT_ATOMS: atom_id res chain seq x y z
N MET A 1 43.79 21.21 -58.90
CA MET A 1 43.06 21.10 -57.61
C MET A 1 44.02 20.60 -56.55
N ARG A 2 44.29 21.39 -55.50
CA ARG A 2 45.13 20.99 -54.34
C ARG A 2 44.25 21.02 -53.09
N ILE A 3 44.04 19.84 -52.49
CA ILE A 3 43.22 19.66 -51.28
C ILE A 3 44.15 19.84 -50.07
N ARG A 4 43.84 20.78 -49.18
CA ARG A 4 44.53 20.94 -47.89
C ARG A 4 43.79 20.14 -46.82
N THR A 5 44.45 19.16 -46.22
CA THR A 5 43.98 18.48 -45.01
C THR A 5 44.48 19.23 -43.77
N ARG A 6 43.59 19.48 -42.81
CA ARG A 6 43.86 20.20 -41.56
C ARG A 6 44.02 19.19 -40.44
N VAL A 7 45.20 19.12 -39.82
CA VAL A 7 45.46 18.30 -38.64
C VAL A 7 44.86 18.98 -37.41
N MET A 8 44.08 18.25 -36.61
CA MET A 8 43.51 18.75 -35.35
C MET A 8 44.43 18.40 -34.17
N SER A 9 44.79 19.42 -33.39
CA SER A 9 45.60 19.32 -32.17
C SER A 9 44.75 18.83 -30.99
N LEU A 10 45.21 17.80 -30.28
CA LEU A 10 44.60 17.30 -29.05
C LEU A 10 45.02 18.17 -27.86
N GLY A 11 44.06 18.87 -27.26
CA GLY A 11 44.26 19.67 -26.05
C GLY A 11 44.41 18.81 -24.79
N HIS A 12 45.42 19.11 -23.98
CA HIS A 12 45.64 18.51 -22.67
C HIS A 12 44.62 19.08 -21.66
N PHE A 13 43.78 18.22 -21.07
CA PHE A 13 42.94 18.60 -19.93
C PHE A 13 43.75 18.49 -18.63
N SER A 14 44.09 19.62 -18.01
CA SER A 14 44.67 19.66 -16.68
C SER A 14 43.58 19.40 -15.63
N SER A 15 43.76 18.30 -14.88
CA SER A 15 42.85 17.83 -13.81
C SER A 15 43.06 18.63 -12.52
N THR A 16 42.65 19.90 -12.50
CA THR A 16 42.49 20.61 -11.22
C THR A 16 41.03 20.56 -10.80
N PRO A 17 40.70 19.99 -9.62
CA PRO A 17 39.32 19.96 -9.15
C PRO A 17 38.86 21.39 -8.89
N SER A 18 37.63 21.70 -9.30
CA SER A 18 37.05 23.02 -9.09
C SER A 18 36.98 23.35 -7.59
N PRO A 19 37.06 24.63 -7.19
CA PRO A 19 36.99 25.03 -5.78
C PRO A 19 35.72 24.53 -5.08
N ARG A 20 34.63 24.35 -5.83
CA ARG A 20 33.38 23.73 -5.36
C ARG A 20 33.57 22.30 -4.90
N ILE A 21 34.36 21.50 -5.62
CA ILE A 21 34.65 20.10 -5.25
C ILE A 21 35.45 20.07 -3.95
N LEU A 22 36.42 20.99 -3.78
CA LEU A 22 37.18 21.11 -2.54
C LEU A 22 36.30 21.55 -1.35
N GLU A 23 35.33 22.42 -1.60
CA GLU A 23 34.35 22.84 -0.59
C GLU A 23 33.43 21.69 -0.15
N LEU A 24 32.93 20.90 -1.11
CA LEU A 24 32.06 19.73 -0.85
C LEU A 24 32.81 18.55 -0.23
N ALA A 25 34.11 18.43 -0.49
CA ALA A 25 34.96 17.39 0.10
C ALA A 25 35.29 17.67 1.58
N ARG A 26 34.99 18.86 2.10
CA ARG A 26 35.17 19.14 3.53
C ARG A 26 34.21 18.27 4.35
N PRO A 27 34.70 17.54 5.37
CA PRO A 27 33.84 16.79 6.26
C PRO A 27 32.88 17.75 6.95
N ARG A 28 31.62 17.31 7.09
CA ARG A 28 30.58 18.11 7.74
C ARG A 28 30.95 18.32 9.21
N GLU A 29 31.12 19.58 9.61
CA GLU A 29 31.38 19.93 11.01
C GLU A 29 30.21 19.45 11.89
N SER A 30 30.54 18.83 13.03
CA SER A 30 29.53 18.31 13.98
C SER A 30 28.72 19.47 14.54
N LYS A 31 27.39 19.40 14.44
CA LYS A 31 26.45 20.39 14.97
C LYS A 31 26.30 20.31 16.50
N THR A 32 27.38 20.07 17.24
CA THR A 32 27.38 19.94 18.71
C THR A 32 26.97 21.22 19.43
N VAL A 33 27.01 22.37 18.76
CA VAL A 33 26.73 23.68 19.35
C VAL A 33 25.22 24.03 19.32
N TRP A 34 24.42 23.38 18.48
CA TRP A 34 22.99 23.70 18.36
C TRP A 34 22.18 22.83 19.34
N LEU A 35 22.03 23.33 20.56
CA LEU A 35 20.88 23.08 21.47
C LEU A 35 20.49 21.60 21.66
N THR A 36 21.20 20.92 22.54
CA THR A 36 20.78 19.89 23.52
C THR A 36 22.00 19.01 23.77
N THR A 37 22.39 18.80 25.02
CA THR A 37 23.21 17.63 25.35
C THR A 37 22.36 16.41 25.02
N PRO A 38 22.63 15.64 23.95
CA PRO A 38 21.92 14.38 23.79
C PRO A 38 22.27 13.51 24.99
N GLU A 39 21.26 12.90 25.60
CA GLU A 39 21.46 11.82 26.55
C GLU A 39 22.43 10.80 25.92
N LYS A 40 23.38 10.28 26.70
CA LYS A 40 24.46 9.44 26.17
C LYS A 40 23.88 8.11 25.69
N VAL A 41 23.40 8.07 24.44
CA VAL A 41 22.85 6.87 23.82
C VAL A 41 23.98 5.88 23.58
N THR A 42 24.02 4.82 24.37
CA THR A 42 24.90 3.68 24.15
C THR A 42 24.24 2.73 23.16
N TRP A 43 24.83 2.52 22.00
CA TRP A 43 24.30 1.53 21.07
C TRP A 43 24.48 0.11 21.61
N GLY A 44 23.42 -0.69 21.62
CA GLY A 44 23.44 -2.10 22.03
C GLY A 44 22.86 -2.39 23.40
N ASN A 45 22.51 -1.38 24.21
CA ASN A 45 21.53 -1.58 25.27
C ASN A 45 20.15 -1.58 24.61
N GLN A 46 19.28 -2.52 24.94
CA GLN A 46 17.94 -2.60 24.33
C GLN A 46 16.97 -1.54 24.89
N GLU A 47 17.53 -0.43 25.38
CA GLU A 47 16.83 0.63 26.07
C GLU A 47 16.21 1.61 25.07
N THR A 48 15.08 2.19 25.47
CA THR A 48 14.42 3.21 24.67
C THR A 48 15.22 4.51 24.71
N ILE A 49 15.33 5.19 23.56
CA ILE A 49 16.01 6.49 23.44
C ILE A 49 15.41 7.54 24.40
N TRP A 50 14.15 7.37 24.78
CA TRP A 50 13.44 8.24 25.71
C TRP A 50 13.01 7.44 26.93
N SER A 51 13.18 8.01 28.13
CA SER A 51 12.64 7.41 29.35
C SER A 51 11.10 7.35 29.27
N PRO A 52 10.47 6.19 29.55
CA PRO A 52 9.02 6.09 29.56
C PRO A 52 8.42 6.99 30.65
N SER A 53 7.23 7.56 30.39
CA SER A 53 6.55 8.39 31.38
C SER A 53 6.13 7.57 32.61
N ARG A 54 6.00 8.23 33.78
CA ARG A 54 5.50 7.60 35.01
C ARG A 54 4.12 6.95 34.81
N THR A 55 3.27 7.55 33.98
CA THR A 55 1.95 6.99 33.64
C THR A 55 2.05 5.73 32.80
N ALA A 56 3.00 5.64 31.87
CA ALA A 56 3.22 4.45 31.06
C ALA A 56 3.73 3.28 31.92
N LEU A 57 4.57 3.55 32.92
CA LEU A 57 5.09 2.54 33.85
C LEU A 57 4.02 1.93 34.76
N ILE A 58 2.96 2.67 35.08
CA ILE A 58 1.87 2.24 35.97
C ILE A 58 0.67 1.71 35.17
N ALA A 59 0.64 1.89 33.85
CA ALA A 59 -0.48 1.52 33.01
C ALA A 59 -0.70 -0.01 32.99
N VAL A 60 -1.92 -0.45 33.28
CA VAL A 60 -2.32 -1.86 33.19
C VAL A 60 -2.62 -2.21 31.73
N PRO A 61 -1.97 -3.25 31.15
CA PRO A 61 -2.20 -3.62 29.76
C PRO A 61 -3.62 -4.15 29.55
N THR A 62 -4.24 -3.77 28.44
CA THR A 62 -5.55 -4.31 28.05
C THR A 62 -5.45 -5.78 27.67
N THR A 63 -6.58 -6.50 27.75
CA THR A 63 -6.67 -7.91 27.33
C THR A 63 -6.16 -8.15 25.91
N ARG A 64 -6.37 -7.20 25.01
CA ARG A 64 -5.84 -7.23 23.64
C ARG A 64 -4.31 -7.15 23.61
N ILE A 65 -3.71 -6.26 24.39
CA ILE A 65 -2.23 -6.14 24.47
C ILE A 65 -1.65 -7.44 25.01
N LEU A 66 -2.26 -8.01 26.05
CA LEU A 66 -1.87 -9.31 26.61
C LEU A 66 -1.98 -10.47 25.61
N ALA A 67 -2.95 -10.41 24.69
CA ALA A 67 -3.11 -11.40 23.63
C ALA A 67 -2.06 -11.22 22.51
N LEU A 68 -1.69 -9.98 22.18
CA LEU A 68 -0.69 -9.67 21.17
C LEU A 68 0.75 -9.91 21.66
N SER A 69 0.99 -9.81 22.97
CA SER A 69 2.30 -10.12 23.57
C SER A 69 2.60 -11.62 23.61
N GLN A 70 1.61 -12.48 23.34
CA GLN A 70 1.86 -13.91 23.21
C GLN A 70 2.68 -14.19 21.95
N PRO A 71 3.69 -15.06 22.02
CA PRO A 71 4.41 -15.50 20.82
C PRO A 71 3.42 -16.15 19.84
N LYS A 72 3.69 -15.98 18.55
CA LYS A 72 2.83 -16.51 17.50
C LYS A 72 2.80 -18.04 17.63
N LYS A 73 1.60 -18.60 17.86
CA LYS A 73 1.41 -20.05 17.98
C LYS A 73 2.02 -20.78 16.78
N ASP A 74 2.68 -21.91 17.04
CA ASP A 74 3.29 -22.74 16.01
C ASP A 74 2.24 -23.15 14.96
N LEU A 75 2.35 -22.59 13.76
CA LEU A 75 1.45 -22.89 12.64
C LEU A 75 1.75 -24.26 11.99
N SER A 76 2.75 -25.00 12.49
CA SER A 76 3.12 -26.33 12.03
C SER A 76 1.97 -27.33 12.19
N ALA A 77 1.19 -27.22 13.26
CA ALA A 77 0.01 -28.07 13.50
C ALA A 77 -1.08 -27.87 12.43
N LEU A 78 -1.25 -26.65 11.92
CA LEU A 78 -2.24 -26.31 10.90
C LEU A 78 -1.88 -26.94 9.53
N SER A 79 -0.58 -27.18 9.30
CA SER A 79 -0.08 -27.83 8.09
C SER A 79 -0.26 -29.35 8.09
N GLN A 80 -0.19 -30.00 9.26
CA GLN A 80 -0.42 -31.45 9.40
C GLN A 80 -1.90 -31.81 9.21
N ASP A 81 -2.81 -30.96 9.68
CA ASP A 81 -4.26 -31.19 9.55
C ASP A 81 -4.74 -31.07 8.09
N GLN A 82 -4.06 -30.24 7.30
CA GLN A 82 -4.30 -30.12 5.85
C GLN A 82 -3.67 -31.28 5.05
N LEU A 83 -2.59 -31.88 5.54
CA LEU A 83 -1.94 -33.06 4.94
C LEU A 83 -2.62 -34.39 5.29
N ARG A 84 -3.30 -34.47 6.44
CA ARG A 84 -4.09 -35.66 6.83
C ARG A 84 -5.38 -35.83 6.04
N LYS A 85 -5.88 -34.77 5.39
CA LYS A 85 -7.00 -34.86 4.45
C LYS A 85 -6.54 -35.39 3.08
N LYS A 86 -6.12 -36.66 3.05
CA LYS A 86 -6.29 -37.47 1.84
C LYS A 86 -7.79 -37.74 1.66
N PRO A 87 -8.34 -37.70 0.43
CA PRO A 87 -9.75 -37.92 0.22
C PRO A 87 -10.04 -39.42 0.33
N GLU A 88 -10.46 -39.88 1.51
CA GLU A 88 -11.24 -41.11 1.61
C GLU A 88 -12.66 -40.74 2.03
N GLY A 89 -13.63 -41.25 1.26
CA GLY A 89 -15.04 -41.21 1.63
C GLY A 89 -15.75 -39.87 1.37
N ILE A 90 -16.40 -39.80 0.21
CA ILE A 90 -17.58 -38.96 0.02
C ILE A 90 -18.62 -39.46 1.05
N GLU A 91 -18.82 -38.76 2.17
CA GLU A 91 -20.13 -38.58 2.84
C GLU A 91 -20.03 -37.87 4.22
N GLU A 92 -18.89 -37.90 4.93
CA GLU A 92 -18.86 -37.38 6.33
C GLU A 92 -18.49 -35.89 6.50
N ALA A 93 -18.16 -35.18 5.42
CA ALA A 93 -17.71 -33.78 5.49
C ALA A 93 -18.84 -32.74 5.67
N LYS A 94 -20.07 -33.14 6.00
CA LYS A 94 -21.22 -32.21 6.13
C LYS A 94 -21.38 -31.55 7.50
N LYS A 95 -20.64 -31.94 8.55
CA LYS A 95 -20.94 -31.51 9.93
C LYS A 95 -19.95 -30.54 10.60
N ARG A 96 -18.82 -30.15 9.97
CA ARG A 96 -17.82 -29.30 10.66
C ARG A 96 -17.25 -28.11 9.89
N SER A 97 -17.74 -27.78 8.69
CA SER A 97 -17.33 -26.55 7.99
C SER A 97 -18.13 -25.34 8.50
N ALA A 98 -18.02 -25.04 9.79
CA ALA A 98 -18.42 -23.73 10.29
C ALA A 98 -17.36 -22.72 9.88
N CYS A 99 -17.79 -21.69 9.14
CA CYS A 99 -17.06 -20.46 8.79
C CYS A 99 -15.96 -20.57 7.71
N VAL A 100 -16.35 -20.91 6.48
CA VAL A 100 -15.87 -20.16 5.32
C VAL A 100 -17.10 -19.44 4.76
N PRO A 101 -17.12 -18.09 4.65
CA PRO A 101 -18.24 -17.44 4.00
C PRO A 101 -18.32 -18.02 2.59
N SER A 102 -19.47 -18.62 2.28
CA SER A 102 -19.77 -19.17 0.96
C SER A 102 -19.40 -18.14 -0.11
N SER A 103 -18.94 -18.60 -1.27
CA SER A 103 -18.58 -17.75 -2.43
C SER A 103 -19.62 -16.63 -2.67
N THR A 104 -20.90 -16.93 -2.45
CA THR A 104 -22.03 -15.99 -2.47
C THR A 104 -21.90 -14.87 -1.45
N ALA A 105 -21.61 -15.17 -0.18
CA ALA A 105 -21.45 -14.19 0.90
C ALA A 105 -20.21 -13.28 0.73
N GLN A 106 -19.19 -13.72 0.00
CA GLN A 106 -17.98 -12.93 -0.25
C GLN A 106 -18.21 -11.79 -1.26
N TYR A 107 -19.13 -11.98 -2.21
CA TYR A 107 -19.53 -10.96 -3.18
C TYR A 107 -20.71 -10.11 -2.72
N GLU A 108 -21.49 -10.56 -1.73
CA GLU A 108 -22.54 -9.74 -1.12
C GLU A 108 -22.01 -8.41 -0.58
N HIS A 109 -20.83 -8.37 0.03
CA HIS A 109 -20.24 -7.12 0.52
C HIS A 109 -19.89 -6.17 -0.64
N VAL A 110 -19.38 -6.69 -1.76
CA VAL A 110 -19.04 -5.89 -2.94
C VAL A 110 -20.31 -5.38 -3.63
N ALA A 111 -21.35 -6.21 -3.75
CA ALA A 111 -22.66 -5.82 -4.23
C ALA A 111 -23.33 -4.76 -3.32
N ARG A 112 -23.21 -4.90 -2.00
CA ARG A 112 -23.69 -3.91 -1.01
C ARG A 112 -22.96 -2.56 -1.09
N LEU A 113 -21.70 -2.55 -1.53
CA LEU A 113 -20.94 -1.30 -1.77
C LEU A 113 -21.27 -0.65 -3.11
N ALA A 114 -21.64 -1.43 -4.12
CA ALA A 114 -22.03 -0.94 -5.45
C ALA A 114 -23.42 -0.30 -5.43
N ASN A 115 -24.30 -0.73 -4.53
CA ASN A 115 -25.52 0.01 -4.22
C ASN A 115 -25.12 1.28 -3.45
N PRO A 116 -25.50 2.49 -3.90
CA PRO A 116 -25.28 3.68 -3.10
C PRO A 116 -26.03 3.44 -1.79
N ASN A 117 -25.29 3.33 -0.69
CA ASN A 117 -25.91 3.37 0.62
C ASN A 117 -26.65 4.70 0.68
N VAL A 118 -27.98 4.67 0.48
CA VAL A 118 -28.87 5.70 1.01
C VAL A 118 -28.71 5.51 2.50
N ARG A 119 -27.65 6.14 3.04
CA ARG A 119 -27.30 6.11 4.43
C ARG A 119 -28.56 6.65 5.08
N GLN A 120 -29.41 5.76 5.61
CA GLN A 120 -30.54 6.16 6.42
C GLN A 120 -29.90 7.06 7.45
N ARG A 121 -30.18 8.36 7.32
CA ARG A 121 -29.57 9.40 8.11
C ARG A 121 -29.90 8.97 9.52
N ARG A 122 -28.93 8.40 10.24
CA ARG A 122 -29.12 7.97 11.62
C ARG A 122 -29.55 9.24 12.33
N THR A 123 -30.84 9.36 12.59
CA THR A 123 -31.41 10.37 13.47
C THR A 123 -30.93 9.96 14.85
N GLN A 124 -29.67 10.26 15.14
CA GLN A 124 -29.20 10.19 16.50
C GLN A 124 -30.17 11.05 17.31
N ALA A 125 -30.78 10.46 18.34
CA ALA A 125 -31.66 11.19 19.24
C ALA A 125 -30.81 12.29 19.89
N VAL A 126 -30.95 13.50 19.36
CA VAL A 126 -30.27 14.68 19.87
C VAL A 126 -30.89 14.95 21.25
N SER A 127 -30.07 15.14 22.28
CA SER A 127 -30.59 15.47 23.61
C SER A 127 -31.53 16.68 23.54
N PRO A 128 -32.60 16.74 24.34
CA PRO A 128 -33.61 17.81 24.25
C PRO A 128 -32.99 19.20 24.46
N VAL A 129 -31.89 19.29 25.23
CA VAL A 129 -31.12 20.53 25.45
C VAL A 129 -30.49 21.05 24.16
N VAL A 130 -29.95 20.16 23.32
CA VAL A 130 -29.34 20.54 22.04
C VAL A 130 -30.40 20.85 20.97
N GLN A 131 -31.59 20.24 21.06
CA GLN A 131 -32.71 20.58 20.18
C GLN A 131 -33.27 21.99 20.45
N ASN A 132 -33.27 22.41 21.72
CA ASN A 132 -33.79 23.71 22.15
C ASN A 132 -32.71 24.80 22.25
N ALA A 133 -31.48 24.52 21.80
CA ALA A 133 -30.39 25.48 21.86
C ALA A 133 -30.64 26.65 20.91
N VAL A 134 -30.85 27.84 21.48
CA VAL A 134 -31.02 29.08 20.72
C VAL A 134 -29.64 29.56 20.24
N ALA A 135 -29.44 29.58 18.93
CA ALA A 135 -28.21 30.10 18.34
C ALA A 135 -28.06 31.60 18.63
N SER A 136 -26.85 32.04 18.97
CA SER A 136 -26.58 33.46 19.20
C SER A 136 -26.76 34.28 17.90
N PRO A 137 -27.06 35.59 18.00
CA PRO A 137 -27.21 36.45 16.81
C PRO A 137 -26.00 36.39 15.88
N ARG A 138 -24.80 36.23 16.45
CA ARG A 138 -23.56 36.10 15.70
C ARG A 138 -23.50 34.80 14.88
N ILE A 139 -23.98 33.68 15.44
CA ILE A 139 -24.02 32.39 14.72
C ILE A 139 -25.00 32.47 13.55
N LEU A 140 -26.15 33.11 13.73
CA LEU A 140 -27.13 33.32 12.66
C LEU A 140 -26.55 34.17 11.53
N GLN A 141 -25.81 35.23 11.86
CA GLN A 141 -25.13 36.07 10.89
C GLN A 141 -24.04 35.29 10.11
N LEU A 142 -23.31 34.40 10.78
CA LEU A 142 -22.28 33.57 10.16
C LEU A 142 -22.84 32.42 9.32
N ALA A 143 -24.04 31.93 9.65
CA ALA A 143 -24.73 30.89 8.91
C ALA A 143 -25.26 31.38 7.56
N GLN A 144 -25.43 32.70 7.39
CA GLN A 144 -25.79 33.29 6.10
C GLN A 144 -24.61 33.13 5.12
N PRO A 145 -24.81 32.43 3.98
CA PRO A 145 -23.77 32.31 2.98
C PRO A 145 -23.43 33.70 2.42
N ARG A 146 -22.16 33.93 2.08
CA ARG A 146 -21.75 35.18 1.46
C ARG A 146 -22.44 35.36 0.11
N HIS A 147 -22.91 36.57 -0.16
CA HIS A 147 -23.41 36.92 -1.49
C HIS A 147 -22.29 36.77 -2.52
N THR A 148 -22.62 36.20 -3.67
CA THR A 148 -21.75 36.19 -4.84
C THR A 148 -21.53 37.63 -5.30
N HIS A 149 -20.31 37.97 -5.73
CA HIS A 149 -19.99 39.29 -6.27
C HIS A 149 -20.92 39.63 -7.45
N PRO A 150 -21.34 40.89 -7.67
CA PRO A 150 -22.20 41.28 -8.80
C PRO A 150 -21.61 40.88 -10.17
N GLU A 151 -20.28 40.86 -10.28
CA GLU A 151 -19.57 40.44 -11.50
C GLU A 151 -19.18 38.95 -11.51
N TYR A 152 -19.63 38.15 -10.53
CA TYR A 152 -19.35 36.73 -10.48
C TYR A 152 -20.00 36.01 -11.67
N LYS A 153 -19.18 35.68 -12.67
CA LYS A 153 -19.56 34.81 -13.79
C LYS A 153 -19.14 33.40 -13.45
N SER A 154 -20.10 32.50 -13.25
CA SER A 154 -19.76 31.09 -13.07
C SER A 154 -19.17 30.55 -14.38
N ASN A 155 -18.03 29.86 -14.32
CA ASN A 155 -17.36 29.29 -15.52
C ASN A 155 -18.20 28.23 -16.25
N ARG A 156 -19.37 27.82 -15.73
CA ARG A 156 -20.15 26.68 -16.21
C ARG A 156 -21.63 26.97 -16.48
N GLN A 157 -22.05 28.22 -16.51
CA GLN A 157 -23.48 28.58 -16.66
C GLN A 157 -24.12 28.08 -17.97
N MET A 158 -23.31 27.65 -18.95
CA MET A 158 -23.79 27.16 -20.24
C MET A 158 -22.95 25.99 -20.78
N VAL A 159 -22.37 25.19 -19.89
CA VAL A 159 -21.85 23.85 -20.24
C VAL A 159 -22.64 22.83 -19.43
N GLU A 160 -23.96 22.88 -19.57
CA GLU A 160 -24.68 21.61 -19.62
C GLU A 160 -24.01 20.85 -20.75
N THR A 161 -23.27 19.79 -20.43
CA THR A 161 -22.66 18.97 -21.47
C THR A 161 -23.78 18.60 -22.44
N CYS A 162 -23.76 19.16 -23.65
CA CYS A 162 -24.77 18.89 -24.67
C CYS A 162 -24.59 17.43 -25.12
N ILE A 163 -25.13 16.49 -24.36
CA ILE A 163 -25.08 15.08 -24.69
C ILE A 163 -26.11 14.87 -25.81
N SER A 164 -25.65 14.40 -26.97
CA SER A 164 -26.53 14.10 -28.09
C SER A 164 -27.55 13.02 -27.70
N CYS A 165 -28.71 13.00 -28.36
CA CYS A 165 -29.71 11.95 -28.13
C CYS A 165 -29.12 10.55 -28.36
N ALA A 166 -28.24 10.40 -29.35
CA ALA A 166 -27.52 9.15 -29.63
C ALA A 166 -26.63 8.70 -28.46
N ALA A 167 -25.95 9.63 -27.77
CA ALA A 167 -25.15 9.29 -26.60
C ALA A 167 -26.03 8.94 -25.38
N LYS A 168 -27.23 9.53 -25.24
CA LYS A 168 -28.19 9.17 -24.19
C LYS A 168 -28.84 7.80 -24.42
N SER A 169 -29.04 7.41 -25.67
CA SER A 169 -29.67 6.13 -26.05
C SER A 169 -28.68 5.01 -26.36
N ALA A 170 -27.37 5.31 -26.40
CA ALA A 170 -26.34 4.32 -26.64
C ALA A 170 -26.36 3.24 -25.56
N GLN A 171 -26.47 1.99 -25.99
CA GLN A 171 -26.39 0.81 -25.11
C GLN A 171 -25.06 0.09 -25.32
N ALA A 172 -24.60 -0.59 -24.27
CA ALA A 172 -23.42 -1.43 -24.37
C ALA A 172 -23.68 -2.59 -25.34
N SER A 173 -22.66 -3.00 -26.09
CA SER A 173 -22.78 -4.22 -26.90
C SER A 173 -22.84 -5.45 -25.98
N PRO A 174 -23.46 -6.56 -26.42
CA PRO A 174 -23.54 -7.79 -25.61
C PRO A 174 -22.15 -8.28 -25.15
N ARG A 175 -21.12 -8.09 -25.98
CA ARG A 175 -19.73 -8.39 -25.62
C ARG A 175 -19.23 -7.49 -24.50
N LEU A 176 -19.52 -6.19 -24.52
CA LEU A 176 -19.14 -5.27 -23.45
C LEU A 176 -19.86 -5.63 -22.15
N GLU A 177 -21.15 -5.98 -22.21
CA GLU A 177 -21.89 -6.46 -21.04
C GLU A 177 -21.25 -7.71 -20.42
N GLN A 178 -20.85 -8.68 -21.25
CA GLN A 178 -20.13 -9.87 -20.81
C GLN A 178 -18.77 -9.56 -20.17
N LEU A 179 -18.02 -8.61 -20.74
CA LEU A 179 -16.71 -8.19 -20.22
C LEU A 179 -16.82 -7.34 -18.94
N CYS A 180 -17.95 -6.65 -18.74
CA CYS A 180 -18.24 -5.89 -17.53
C CYS A 180 -18.50 -6.78 -16.31
N VAL A 181 -18.82 -8.07 -16.51
CA VAL A 181 -18.99 -9.01 -15.39
C VAL A 181 -17.63 -9.26 -14.72
N PRO A 182 -17.49 -9.01 -13.40
CA PRO A 182 -16.23 -9.28 -12.71
C PRO A 182 -15.94 -10.78 -12.76
N LYS A 183 -14.69 -11.15 -13.03
CA LYS A 183 -14.27 -12.55 -13.00
C LYS A 183 -14.44 -13.11 -11.60
N VAL A 184 -15.46 -13.95 -11.39
CA VAL A 184 -15.71 -14.62 -10.12
C VAL A 184 -14.60 -15.63 -9.88
N ARG A 185 -13.94 -15.53 -8.72
CA ARG A 185 -12.92 -16.49 -8.26
C ARG A 185 -13.35 -17.08 -6.94
N GLU A 186 -13.13 -18.38 -6.77
CA GLU A 186 -13.40 -19.09 -5.50
C GLU A 186 -12.56 -18.55 -4.34
N SER A 187 -11.37 -18.02 -4.62
CA SER A 187 -10.49 -17.39 -3.63
C SER A 187 -9.96 -16.04 -4.13
N LYS A 188 -9.69 -15.13 -3.19
CA LYS A 188 -9.04 -13.82 -3.46
C LYS A 188 -7.60 -13.95 -3.93
N LEU A 189 -7.03 -15.15 -3.88
CA LEU A 189 -5.65 -15.41 -4.18
C LEU A 189 -5.51 -15.84 -5.64
N PHE A 190 -4.42 -15.42 -6.28
CA PHE A 190 -4.09 -15.87 -7.64
C PHE A 190 -3.59 -17.33 -7.64
N TYR A 191 -3.10 -17.81 -6.50
CA TYR A 191 -2.57 -19.15 -6.30
C TYR A 191 -3.02 -19.68 -4.93
N GLN A 192 -3.15 -20.99 -4.78
CA GLN A 192 -3.39 -21.62 -3.48
C GLN A 192 -2.19 -21.34 -2.56
N LEU A 193 -2.43 -20.94 -1.30
CA LEU A 193 -1.35 -20.80 -0.32
C LEU A 193 -0.83 -22.19 0.02
N GLY A 194 0.42 -22.47 -0.36
CA GLY A 194 1.14 -23.62 0.13
C GLY A 194 1.70 -23.38 1.53
N HIS A 195 2.69 -24.20 1.91
CA HIS A 195 3.46 -23.99 3.14
C HIS A 195 4.10 -22.58 3.16
N PRO A 196 4.32 -21.97 4.33
CA PRO A 196 4.95 -20.66 4.42
C PRO A 196 6.36 -20.62 3.80
N GLU A 197 7.05 -21.77 3.77
CA GLU A 197 8.35 -21.94 3.11
C GLU A 197 8.25 -22.14 1.58
N SER A 198 7.04 -22.35 1.06
CA SER A 198 6.82 -22.53 -0.37
C SER A 198 6.75 -21.19 -1.10
N THR A 199 7.20 -21.18 -2.36
CA THR A 199 7.22 -19.96 -3.17
C THR A 199 5.81 -19.41 -3.37
N ILE A 200 5.62 -18.11 -3.10
CA ILE A 200 4.34 -17.40 -3.23
C ILE A 200 3.73 -17.54 -4.64
N ARG A 201 4.59 -17.69 -5.66
CA ARG A 201 4.19 -17.99 -7.04
C ARG A 201 4.71 -19.37 -7.43
N PRO A 202 3.84 -20.31 -7.84
CA PRO A 202 4.28 -21.62 -8.27
C PRO A 202 5.11 -21.50 -9.55
N VAL A 203 6.35 -21.98 -9.49
CA VAL A 203 7.21 -22.13 -10.67
C VAL A 203 6.80 -23.41 -11.40
N SER A 204 6.72 -23.37 -12.73
CA SER A 204 6.35 -24.54 -13.52
C SER A 204 7.36 -25.70 -13.33
N LYS A 205 6.89 -26.95 -13.47
CA LYS A 205 7.78 -28.13 -13.36
C LYS A 205 8.93 -28.08 -14.37
N GLY A 206 8.68 -27.56 -15.57
CA GLY A 206 9.69 -27.38 -16.60
C GLY A 206 10.76 -26.37 -16.19
N ALA A 207 10.37 -25.22 -15.66
CA ALA A 207 11.31 -24.22 -15.17
C ALA A 207 12.14 -24.71 -13.97
N ARG A 208 11.53 -25.48 -13.05
CA ARG A 208 12.27 -26.10 -11.92
C ARG A 208 13.30 -27.14 -12.35
N LYS A 209 13.05 -27.83 -13.46
CA LYS A 209 13.94 -28.84 -14.04
C LYS A 209 14.91 -28.25 -15.08
N ALA A 210 14.73 -26.99 -15.44
CA ALA A 210 15.57 -26.34 -16.44
C ALA A 210 17.00 -26.25 -15.90
N THR A 211 17.95 -26.76 -16.67
CA THR A 211 19.37 -26.66 -16.36
C THR A 211 19.97 -25.49 -17.13
N ALA A 212 20.91 -24.79 -16.50
CA ALA A 212 21.61 -23.69 -17.16
C ALA A 212 22.42 -24.21 -18.35
N SER A 213 22.44 -23.44 -19.45
CA SER A 213 23.27 -23.74 -20.61
C SER A 213 24.76 -23.65 -20.25
N THR A 214 25.62 -24.26 -21.08
CA THR A 214 27.08 -24.25 -20.90
C THR A 214 27.61 -22.82 -20.76
N ARG A 215 27.19 -21.93 -21.68
CA ARG A 215 27.54 -20.50 -21.65
C ARG A 215 27.12 -19.79 -20.36
N VAL A 216 25.91 -20.05 -19.85
CA VAL A 216 25.43 -19.43 -18.60
C VAL A 216 26.25 -19.93 -17.41
N ARG A 217 26.66 -21.21 -17.41
CA ARG A 217 27.57 -21.73 -16.39
C ARG A 217 28.94 -21.07 -16.44
N GLU A 218 29.53 -20.94 -17.63
CA GLU A 218 30.82 -20.24 -17.81
C GLU A 218 30.77 -18.80 -17.31
N LEU A 219 29.69 -18.07 -17.65
CA LEU A 219 29.50 -16.68 -17.19
C LEU A 219 29.22 -16.56 -15.69
N SER A 220 28.73 -17.63 -15.04
CA SER A 220 28.49 -17.66 -13.60
C SER A 220 29.77 -17.85 -12.77
N ILE A 221 30.89 -18.19 -13.42
CA ILE A 221 32.19 -18.29 -12.75
C ILE A 221 32.64 -16.88 -12.35
N PRO A 222 32.87 -16.59 -11.05
CA PRO A 222 33.31 -15.28 -10.63
C PRO A 222 34.69 -14.98 -11.20
N LYS A 223 34.92 -13.73 -11.61
CA LYS A 223 36.26 -13.28 -12.00
C LYS A 223 37.14 -13.25 -10.75
N SER A 224 38.30 -13.89 -10.81
CA SER A 224 39.31 -13.81 -9.74
C SER A 224 39.72 -12.36 -9.54
N TYR A 225 39.43 -11.82 -8.36
CA TYR A 225 39.87 -10.50 -7.96
C TYR A 225 41.38 -10.56 -7.66
N ILE A 226 42.18 -9.87 -8.49
CA ILE A 226 43.60 -9.65 -8.21
C ILE A 226 43.67 -8.26 -7.55
N PRO A 227 44.00 -8.16 -6.25
CA PRO A 227 44.14 -6.87 -5.58
C PRO A 227 45.32 -6.07 -6.17
N PRO A 228 45.23 -4.73 -6.17
CA PRO A 228 46.28 -3.84 -6.66
C PRO A 228 47.52 -3.81 -5.78
#